data_AF-V2TUK5-F1
#
_entry.id   AF-V2TUK5-F1
#
_cell.length_a   1.000
_cell.length_b   1.000
_cell.length_c   1.000
_cell.angle_alpha   90.00
_cell.angle_beta   90.00
_cell.angle_gamma   90.00
#
_symmetry.space_group_name_H-M   'P 1'
#
loop_
_entity.id
_entity.type
_entity.pdbx_description
1 polymer ?
#
loop_
_entity_poly.entity_id
_entity_poly.type
_entity_poly.pdbx_seq_one_letter_code
_entity_poly.pdbx_strand_id
1 'polypeptide(L)' 'MATYKQIQEFLKNEHGRTFKSCWIAHVKSDHGLTKRQAPNRYEPDKRVHPCPHEYRQHVENALKHFKMIP' A
#
# COMPACT_ATOMS: atom_id res chain seq x y z
N MET A 1 -3.78 11.47 -7.38
CA MET A 1 -3.29 10.42 -6.45
C MET A 1 -3.72 9.08 -7.03
N ALA A 2 -2.80 8.14 -7.30
CA ALA A 2 -3.19 6.86 -7.90
C ALA A 2 -4.18 6.10 -7.00
N THR A 3 -5.23 5.57 -7.63
CA THR A 3 -6.26 4.82 -6.92
C THR A 3 -5.75 3.44 -6.52
N TYR A 4 -6.39 2.82 -5.52
CA TYR A 4 -6.03 1.46 -5.12
C TYR A 4 -6.11 0.47 -6.29
N LYS A 5 -7.12 0.62 -7.18
CA LYS A 5 -7.26 -0.21 -8.38
C LYS A 5 -6.06 -0.07 -9.32
N GLN A 6 -5.61 1.15 -9.61
CA GLN A 6 -4.46 1.38 -10.50
C GLN A 6 -3.19 0.75 -9.94
N ILE A 7 -2.95 0.87 -8.63
CA ILE A 7 -1.79 0.25 -7.97
C ILE A 7 -1.90 -1.28 -8.03
N GLN A 8 -3.09 -1.83 -7.78
CA GLN A 8 -3.32 -3.28 -7.89
C GLN A 8 -3.09 -3.80 -9.31
N GLU A 9 -3.52 -3.05 -10.32
CA GLU A 9 -3.37 -3.43 -11.73
C GLU A 9 -1.91 -3.38 -12.17
N PHE A 10 -1.18 -2.34 -11.77
CA PHE A 10 0.27 -2.22 -11.98
C PHE A 10 1.03 -3.38 -11.35
N LEU A 11 0.76 -3.67 -10.07
CA LEU A 11 1.40 -4.78 -9.35
C LEU A 11 1.01 -6.14 -9.92
N LYS A 12 -0.22 -6.29 -10.42
CA LYS A 12 -0.65 -7.51 -11.11
C LYS A 12 0.06 -7.68 -12.45
N ASN A 13 0.36 -6.60 -13.16
CA ASN A 13 1.11 -6.64 -14.41
C ASN A 13 2.59 -6.96 -14.14
N GLU A 14 3.21 -6.31 -13.16
CA GLU A 14 4.63 -6.48 -12.82
C GLU A 14 4.94 -7.83 -12.15
N HIS A 15 4.06 -8.33 -11.26
CA HIS A 15 4.32 -9.55 -10.47
C HIS A 15 3.35 -10.70 -10.74
N GLY A 16 2.37 -10.53 -11.64
CA GLY A 16 1.37 -11.56 -11.92
C GLY A 16 0.41 -11.86 -10.76
N ARG A 17 0.40 -11.05 -9.69
CA ARG A 17 -0.39 -11.30 -8.47
C ARG A 17 -1.18 -10.07 -8.03
N THR A 18 -2.39 -10.30 -7.53
CA THR A 18 -3.24 -9.23 -6.98
C THR A 18 -2.87 -8.95 -5.53
N PHE A 19 -2.38 -7.75 -5.25
CA PHE A 19 -2.06 -7.31 -3.89
C PHE A 19 -3.32 -6.88 -3.14
N LYS A 20 -3.36 -7.18 -1.84
CA LYS A 20 -4.45 -6.73 -0.97
C LYS A 20 -4.36 -5.22 -0.72
N SER A 21 -5.51 -4.55 -0.69
CA SER A 21 -5.61 -3.13 -0.39
C SER A 21 -5.03 -2.76 0.98
N CYS A 22 -5.11 -3.66 1.97
CA CYS A 22 -4.52 -3.46 3.30
C CYS A 22 -2.99 -3.30 3.27
N TRP A 23 -2.29 -4.01 2.37
CA TRP A 23 -0.85 -3.88 2.20
C TRP A 23 -0.48 -2.54 1.56
N ILE A 24 -1.22 -2.13 0.51
CA ILE A 24 -1.03 -0.83 -0.13
C ILE A 24 -1.28 0.32 0.86
N ALA A 25 -2.34 0.21 1.67
CA ALA A 25 -2.66 1.18 2.71
C ALA A 25 -1.58 1.23 3.81
N HIS A 26 -0.97 0.09 4.12
CA HIS A 26 0.14 0.03 5.07
C HIS A 26 1.35 0.80 4.56
N VAL A 27 1.82 0.51 3.36
CA VAL A 27 2.98 1.20 2.76
C VAL A 27 2.70 2.70 2.57
N LYS A 28 1.50 3.07 2.10
CA LYS A 28 1.10 4.48 2.03
C LYS A 28 1.15 5.17 3.39
N SER A 29 0.72 4.48 4.45
CA SER A 29 0.70 5.04 5.80
C SER A 29 2.10 5.16 6.39
N ASP A 30 3.00 4.24 6.06
CA ASP A 30 4.41 4.27 6.46
C ASP A 30 5.12 5.49 5.82
N HIS A 31 4.82 5.76 4.56
CA HIS A 31 5.29 6.94 3.82
C HIS A 31 4.49 8.23 4.09
N GLY A 32 3.59 8.24 5.09
CA GLY A 32 2.81 9.45 5.46
C GLY A 32 1.76 9.90 4.43
N LEU A 33 1.47 9.09 3.41
CA LEU A 33 0.47 9.38 2.37
C LEU A 33 -0.97 9.13 2.81
N THR A 34 -1.18 8.49 3.97
CA THR A 34 -2.51 8.16 4.47
C THR A 34 -2.92 9.16 5.55
N LYS A 35 -3.76 10.15 5.18
CA LYS A 35 -4.26 11.19 6.10
C LYS A 35 -5.45 10.75 6.96
N ARG A 36 -6.12 9.64 6.64
CA ARG A 36 -7.32 9.19 7.36
C ARG A 36 -7.07 7.86 8.07
N GLN A 37 -7.31 7.84 9.39
CA GLN A 37 -7.50 6.59 10.11
C GLN A 37 -8.84 5.97 9.71
N ALA A 38 -8.85 4.65 9.53
CA ALA A 38 -10.11 3.95 9.32
C ALA A 38 -10.96 4.05 10.61
N PRO A 39 -12.27 4.35 10.51
CA PRO A 39 -13.13 4.52 11.69
C PRO A 39 -13.25 3.25 12.53
N ASN A 40 -13.04 2.07 11.93
CA ASN A 40 -13.11 0.77 12.61
C ASN A 40 -11.76 0.33 13.18
N ARG A 41 -10.79 1.24 13.32
CA ARG A 41 -9.47 0.94 13.86
C ARG A 41 -9.52 1.09 15.39
N TYR A 42 -9.70 -0.04 16.09
CA TYR A 42 -9.73 -0.09 17.55
C TYR A 42 -8.36 0.21 18.19
N GLU A 43 -7.27 -0.28 17.58
CA GLU A 43 -5.90 -0.03 18.02
C GLU A 43 -5.10 0.65 16.88
N PRO A 44 -4.68 1.92 17.05
CA PRO A 44 -3.88 2.62 16.05
C PRO A 44 -2.43 2.09 15.96
N ASP A 45 -1.94 1.49 17.05
CA ASP A 45 -0.56 1.03 17.19
C ASP A 45 -0.36 -0.42 16.71
N LYS A 46 -1.31 -1.32 17.01
CA LYS A 46 -1.24 -2.71 16.53
C LYS A 46 -1.72 -2.85 15.10
N ARG A 47 -0.81 -3.24 14.20
CA ARG A 47 -1.18 -3.77 12.88
C ARG A 47 -1.25 -5.30 12.93
N VAL A 48 -2.46 -5.81 12.76
CA VAL A 48 -2.76 -7.27 12.77
C VAL A 48 -2.09 -8.02 11.61
N HIS A 49 -1.83 -7.33 10.48
CA HIS A 49 -1.16 -7.92 9.31
C HIS A 49 -0.01 -7.03 8.85
N PRO A 50 1.23 -7.27 9.32
CA PRO A 50 2.40 -6.63 8.74
C PRO A 50 2.48 -6.99 7.25
N CYS A 51 2.86 -6.01 6.42
CA CYS A 51 3.11 -6.28 5.01
C CYS A 51 4.46 -7.00 4.91
N PRO A 52 4.54 -8.18 4.29
CA PRO A 52 5.82 -8.83 4.01
C PRO A 52 6.76 -7.88 3.27
N HIS A 53 8.06 -7.96 3.59
CA HIS A 53 9.05 -7.01 3.10
C HIS A 53 9.17 -7.02 1.56
N GLU A 54 9.06 -8.20 0.94
CA GLU A 54 8.97 -8.36 -0.52
C GLU A 54 7.79 -7.56 -1.11
N TYR A 55 6.58 -7.75 -0.56
CA TYR A 55 5.41 -7.04 -1.06
C TYR A 55 5.47 -5.54 -0.81
N ARG A 56 6.15 -5.12 0.26
CA ARG A 56 6.38 -3.70 0.55
C ARG A 56 7.23 -3.07 -0.54
N GLN A 57 8.34 -3.69 -0.94
CA GLN A 57 9.20 -3.18 -2.01
C GLN A 57 8.45 -3.03 -3.33
N HIS A 58 7.62 -4.00 -3.70
CA HIS A 58 6.79 -3.93 -4.90
C HIS A 58 5.81 -2.75 -4.87
N VAL A 59 5.11 -2.56 -3.75
CA VAL A 59 4.19 -1.43 -3.57
C VAL A 59 4.95 -0.10 -3.58
N GLU A 60 6.14 0.00 -2.96
CA GLU A 60 6.98 1.19 -3.02
C GLU A 60 7.40 1.52 -4.46
N ASN A 61 7.77 0.50 -5.25
CA ASN A 61 8.12 0.67 -6.65
C ASN A 61 6.93 1.20 -7.47
N ALA A 62 5.74 0.65 -7.24
CA ALA A 62 4.50 1.16 -7.83
C ALA A 62 4.22 2.62 -7.39
N LEU A 63 4.36 2.94 -6.10
CA LEU A 63 4.16 4.30 -5.59
C LEU A 63 5.16 5.30 -6.20
N LYS A 64 6.43 4.90 -6.40
CA LYS A 64 7.43 5.69 -7.14
C LYS A 64 7.04 5.88 -8.59
N HIS A 65 6.59 4.83 -9.27
CA HIS A 65 6.11 4.91 -10.65
C HIS A 65 4.96 5.92 -10.80
N PHE A 66 4.03 5.92 -9.86
CA PHE A 66 2.93 6.89 -9.80
C PHE A 66 3.33 8.27 -9.22
N LYS A 67 4.62 8.52 -8.98
CA LYS A 67 5.17 9.77 -8.40
C LYS A 67 4.51 10.17 -7.07
N MET A 68 4.10 9.19 -6.27
CA MET A 68 3.46 9.41 -4.97
C MET A 68 4.49 9.55 -3.85
N ILE A 69 5.64 8.93 -4.02
CA ILE A 69 6.83 9.05 -3.15
C ILE A 69 8.04 9.42 -4.02
N PRO A 70 9.00 10.17 -3.48
CA PRO A 70 10.24 10.54 -4.18
C PRO A 70 11.16 9.35 -4.42
#